data_AF-A0A9J6CEI7-F1
#
_entry.id   AF-A0A9J6CEI7-F1
#
_cell.length_a   1.000
_cell.length_b   1.000
_cell.length_c   1.000
_cell.angle_alpha   90.00
_cell.angle_beta   90.00
_cell.angle_gamma   90.00
#
_symmetry.space_group_name_H-M   'P 1'
#
loop_
_entity.id
_entity.type
_entity.pdbx_description
1 polymer ?
#
loop_
_entity_poly.entity_id
_entity_poly.type
_entity_poly.pdbx_seq_one_letter_code
_entity_poly.pdbx_strand_id
1 'polypeptide(L)'
;MKTFIIISLLFAIVHAQQQNLCGERTRNPQFVNDYSGCRAYLFCNFDAMNTLVSVHQLVCPENTVFNEELSACDGTGGTVCNPAAPCPPGRNLMIAEPTDPNCRRFSLCSNGILLPNVGTCPVGTVFNRNYGTCTTEAVAPCLGFSESPCEPFSNGFYRVFGSCTEHAFCQNGIEISRHNCPAGQHFNPATRSCDSPENVVPPCPWA
;
A
#
# COMPACT_ATOMS: atom_id res chain seq x y z
N MET A 1 36.65 21.95 -22.06
CA MET A 1 35.38 21.21 -22.29
C MET A 1 35.55 19.72 -21.96
N LYS A 2 35.75 19.33 -20.70
CA LYS A 2 35.75 17.90 -20.29
C LYS A 2 35.12 17.66 -18.90
N THR A 3 34.59 18.69 -18.25
CA THR A 3 34.13 18.60 -16.85
C THR A 3 32.61 18.49 -16.69
N PHE A 4 31.84 18.56 -17.78
CA PHE A 4 30.37 18.54 -17.73
C PHE A 4 29.73 17.18 -18.07
N ILE A 5 30.50 16.20 -18.56
CA ILE A 5 29.97 14.90 -19.01
C ILE A 5 29.92 13.86 -17.85
N ILE A 6 30.72 14.05 -16.79
CA ILE A 6 30.81 13.09 -15.68
C ILE A 6 29.66 13.29 -14.68
N ILE A 7 29.17 14.52 -14.50
CA ILE A 7 28.09 14.83 -13.55
C ILE A 7 26.73 14.30 -14.04
N SER A 8 26.50 14.33 -15.35
CA SER A 8 25.26 13.80 -15.96
C SER A 8 25.16 12.27 -15.95
N LEU A 9 26.30 11.55 -15.95
CA LEU A 9 26.31 10.08 -15.81
C LEU A 9 26.10 9.62 -14.36
N LEU A 10 26.47 10.42 -13.35
CA LEU A 10 26.19 10.11 -11.94
C LEU A 10 24.71 10.30 -11.59
N PHE A 11 24.02 11.27 -12.19
CA PHE A 11 22.56 11.42 -12.03
C PHE A 11 21.74 10.35 -12.77
N ALA A 12 22.30 9.74 -13.83
CA ALA A 12 21.64 8.65 -14.55
C ALA A 12 21.67 7.30 -13.79
N ILE A 13 22.64 7.09 -12.89
CA ILE A 13 22.72 5.84 -12.09
C ILE A 13 21.75 5.86 -10.90
N VAL A 14 21.29 7.04 -10.46
CA VAL A 14 20.30 7.18 -9.36
C VAL A 14 18.86 6.93 -9.81
N HIS A 15 18.62 6.67 -11.11
CA HIS A 15 17.35 6.18 -11.62
C HIS A 15 17.28 4.65 -11.63
N ALA A 16 18.10 3.94 -10.83
CA ALA A 16 17.83 2.54 -10.51
C ALA A 16 16.36 2.45 -10.11
N GLN A 17 15.52 1.91 -11.01
CA GLN A 17 14.06 1.91 -10.87
C GLN A 17 13.75 1.36 -9.50
N GLN A 18 13.33 2.26 -8.61
CA GLN A 18 13.05 1.90 -7.24
C GLN A 18 11.90 0.91 -7.31
N GLN A 19 12.21 -0.38 -7.08
CA GLN A 19 11.26 -1.42 -7.37
C GLN A 19 10.11 -1.32 -6.37
N ASN A 20 8.88 -1.29 -6.88
CA ASN A 20 7.71 -1.50 -6.05
C ASN A 20 7.49 -3.01 -5.82
N LEU A 21 6.53 -3.33 -4.96
CA LEU A 21 6.23 -4.72 -4.61
C LEU A 21 5.81 -5.57 -5.81
N CYS A 22 5.11 -4.99 -6.79
CA CYS A 22 4.72 -5.67 -8.03
C CYS A 22 5.94 -6.12 -8.88
N GLY A 23 7.02 -5.32 -8.88
CA GLY A 23 8.23 -5.61 -9.64
C GLY A 23 8.01 -5.61 -11.16
N GLU A 24 9.00 -6.11 -11.92
CA GLU A 24 8.95 -6.24 -13.40
C GLU A 24 8.50 -7.63 -13.86
N ARG A 25 7.65 -8.30 -13.08
CA ARG A 25 7.33 -9.71 -13.33
C ARG A 25 6.41 -9.91 -14.52
N THR A 26 6.47 -11.10 -15.10
CA THR A 26 5.96 -11.49 -16.42
C THR A 26 4.62 -12.24 -16.39
N ARG A 27 3.81 -12.10 -15.33
CA ARG A 27 2.48 -12.74 -15.24
C ARG A 27 1.39 -11.70 -14.99
N ASN A 28 0.33 -11.81 -15.78
CA ASN A 28 -0.89 -11.04 -15.62
C ASN A 28 -2.08 -11.99 -15.34
N PRO A 29 -2.84 -11.84 -14.25
CA PRO A 29 -2.61 -10.93 -13.11
C PRO A 29 -1.57 -11.46 -12.12
N GLN A 30 -1.05 -10.57 -11.27
CA GLN A 30 -0.15 -10.95 -10.18
C GLN A 30 -0.65 -10.43 -8.84
N PHE A 31 -0.68 -11.32 -7.85
CA PHE A 31 -0.93 -10.95 -6.47
C PHE A 31 0.36 -11.05 -5.66
N VAL A 32 0.67 -10.03 -4.88
CA VAL A 32 1.87 -9.98 -4.02
C VAL A 32 1.50 -9.56 -2.61
N ASN A 33 2.17 -10.11 -1.61
CA ASN A 33 2.04 -9.69 -0.23
C ASN A 33 2.55 -8.25 -0.09
N ASP A 34 2.02 -7.51 0.88
CA ASP A 34 2.50 -6.17 1.18
C ASP A 34 3.69 -6.13 2.16
N TYR A 35 3.97 -7.27 2.81
CA TYR A 35 4.99 -7.54 3.81
C TYR A 35 4.98 -6.68 5.08
N SER A 36 4.16 -5.64 5.12
CA SER A 36 3.97 -4.73 6.24
C SER A 36 3.03 -5.31 7.30
N GLY A 37 1.91 -5.92 6.91
CA GLY A 37 0.86 -6.38 7.83
C GLY A 37 0.39 -7.82 7.63
N CYS A 38 0.96 -8.55 6.67
CA CYS A 38 0.69 -9.95 6.31
C CYS A 38 -0.74 -10.31 5.88
N ARG A 39 -1.74 -9.50 6.22
CA ARG A 39 -3.13 -9.67 5.81
C ARG A 39 -3.46 -8.92 4.53
N ALA A 40 -2.80 -7.78 4.30
CA ALA A 40 -3.02 -7.03 3.09
C ALA A 40 -2.04 -7.45 1.98
N TYR A 41 -2.50 -7.28 0.75
CA TYR A 41 -1.83 -7.74 -0.45
C TYR A 41 -2.19 -6.81 -1.61
N LEU A 42 -1.41 -6.86 -2.69
CA LEU A 42 -1.59 -6.04 -3.86
C LEU A 42 -1.98 -6.91 -5.05
N PHE A 43 -3.01 -6.50 -5.77
CA PHE A 43 -3.30 -6.94 -7.12
C PHE A 43 -2.62 -5.99 -8.10
N CYS A 44 -1.65 -6.52 -8.84
CA CYS A 44 -0.86 -5.81 -9.82
C CYS A 44 -1.41 -6.11 -11.22
N ASN A 45 -1.98 -5.09 -11.86
CA ASN A 45 -2.52 -5.18 -13.20
C ASN A 45 -1.50 -4.68 -14.22
N PHE A 46 -1.16 -5.53 -15.19
CA PHE A 46 -0.21 -5.21 -16.25
C PHE A 46 -0.91 -5.20 -17.60
N ASP A 47 -0.46 -4.33 -18.52
CA ASP A 47 -0.93 -4.36 -19.90
C ASP A 47 -0.26 -5.48 -20.71
N ALA A 48 -0.65 -5.61 -21.98
CA ALA A 48 -0.08 -6.60 -22.90
C ALA A 48 1.43 -6.38 -23.18
N MET A 49 1.97 -5.21 -22.84
CA MET A 49 3.38 -4.87 -22.96
C MET A 49 4.15 -5.02 -21.64
N ASN A 50 3.52 -5.61 -20.62
CA ASN A 50 4.07 -5.80 -19.27
C ASN A 50 4.35 -4.48 -18.52
N THR A 51 3.64 -3.41 -18.87
CA THR A 51 3.66 -2.14 -18.15
C THR A 51 2.67 -2.21 -16.99
N LEU A 52 3.10 -1.83 -15.79
CA LEU A 52 2.22 -1.75 -14.63
C LEU A 52 1.17 -0.64 -14.83
N VAL A 53 -0.10 -1.02 -14.97
CA VAL A 53 -1.23 -0.12 -15.23
C VAL A 53 -1.84 0.36 -13.92
N SER A 54 -2.15 -0.55 -13.01
CA SER A 54 -2.76 -0.22 -11.73
C SER A 54 -2.35 -1.20 -10.64
N VAL A 55 -2.37 -0.70 -9.40
CA VAL A 55 -2.09 -1.49 -8.21
C VAL A 55 -3.26 -1.30 -7.26
N HIS A 56 -3.91 -2.40 -6.90
CA HIS A 56 -5.04 -2.38 -5.98
C HIS A 56 -4.66 -3.07 -4.67
N GLN A 57 -4.82 -2.36 -3.56
CA GLN A 57 -4.64 -2.94 -2.23
C GLN A 57 -5.92 -3.69 -1.83
N LEU A 58 -5.73 -4.92 -1.38
CA LEU A 58 -6.77 -5.82 -0.88
C LEU A 58 -6.37 -6.31 0.51
N VAL A 59 -7.35 -6.84 1.25
CA VAL A 59 -7.13 -7.35 2.61
C VAL A 59 -7.77 -8.73 2.71
N CYS A 60 -7.04 -9.65 3.31
CA CYS A 60 -7.56 -10.97 3.61
C CYS A 60 -8.65 -10.92 4.68
N PRO A 61 -9.63 -11.84 4.63
CA PRO A 61 -10.62 -12.04 5.68
C PRO A 61 -9.99 -12.15 7.07
N GLU A 62 -10.80 -11.94 8.11
CA GLU A 62 -10.32 -12.07 9.49
C GLU A 62 -9.62 -13.41 9.73
N ASN A 63 -8.52 -13.37 10.50
CA ASN A 63 -7.71 -14.53 10.86
C ASN A 63 -7.04 -15.28 9.68
N THR A 64 -6.95 -14.67 8.50
CA THR A 64 -6.21 -15.23 7.35
C THR A 64 -5.10 -14.31 6.88
N VAL A 65 -4.02 -14.89 6.37
CA VAL A 65 -2.85 -14.16 5.82
C VAL A 65 -2.73 -14.42 4.34
N PHE A 66 -2.20 -13.44 3.59
CA PHE A 66 -2.04 -13.62 2.15
C PHE A 66 -0.84 -14.52 1.85
N ASN A 67 -1.10 -15.64 1.17
CA ASN A 67 -0.09 -16.56 0.70
C ASN A 67 0.21 -16.32 -0.79
N GLU A 68 1.40 -15.79 -1.11
CA GLU A 68 1.80 -15.53 -2.50
C GLU A 68 1.88 -16.80 -3.36
N GLU A 69 2.31 -17.93 -2.78
CA GLU A 69 2.46 -19.20 -3.49
C GLU A 69 1.10 -19.75 -3.94
N LEU A 70 0.10 -19.65 -3.06
CA LEU A 70 -1.28 -20.04 -3.36
C LEU A 70 -2.05 -18.95 -4.10
N SER A 71 -1.53 -17.72 -4.14
CA SER A 71 -2.26 -16.53 -4.56
C SER A 71 -3.63 -16.40 -3.89
N ALA A 72 -3.69 -16.74 -2.60
CA ALA A 72 -4.93 -16.84 -1.83
C ALA A 72 -4.71 -16.50 -0.35
N CYS A 73 -5.79 -16.11 0.33
CA CYS A 73 -5.80 -15.96 1.78
C CYS A 73 -5.93 -17.33 2.45
N ASP A 74 -5.00 -17.65 3.35
CA ASP A 74 -4.94 -18.93 4.04
C ASP A 74 -4.84 -18.72 5.56
N GLY A 75 -5.52 -19.59 6.32
CA GLY A 75 -5.56 -19.58 7.78
C GLY A 75 -4.46 -20.42 8.42
N THR A 76 -3.69 -21.20 7.66
CA THR A 76 -2.68 -22.11 8.24
C THR A 76 -1.38 -21.44 8.70
N GLY A 77 -1.28 -20.11 8.60
CA GLY A 77 -0.20 -19.34 9.24
C GLY A 77 1.21 -19.79 8.87
N GLY A 78 1.39 -20.38 7.68
CA GLY A 78 2.71 -20.76 7.18
C GLY A 78 3.69 -19.57 7.23
N THR A 79 4.99 -19.86 7.16
CA THR A 79 6.13 -18.90 7.21
C THR A 79 6.17 -17.88 6.06
N VAL A 80 5.03 -17.58 5.44
CA VAL A 80 4.86 -16.80 4.21
C VAL A 80 5.04 -15.31 4.46
N CYS A 81 4.75 -14.83 5.68
CA CYS A 81 4.95 -13.43 6.05
C CYS A 81 5.41 -13.30 7.49
N ASN A 82 6.49 -12.55 7.69
CA ASN A 82 7.03 -12.21 9.00
C ASN A 82 7.15 -10.69 9.10
N PRO A 83 6.28 -10.00 9.86
CA PRO A 83 6.36 -8.55 10.04
C PRO A 83 7.70 -8.09 10.63
N ALA A 84 8.39 -8.96 11.38
CA ALA A 84 9.71 -8.68 11.92
C ALA A 84 10.85 -8.85 10.89
N ALA A 85 10.58 -9.47 9.74
CA ALA A 85 11.49 -9.59 8.61
C ALA A 85 10.74 -9.31 7.29
N PRO A 86 10.28 -8.07 7.08
CA PRO A 86 9.31 -7.71 6.04
C PRO A 86 9.95 -7.58 4.64
N CYS A 87 11.18 -8.04 4.44
CA CYS A 87 11.87 -7.90 3.15
C CYS A 87 11.72 -9.15 2.29
N PRO A 88 11.14 -9.03 1.08
CA PRO A 88 11.03 -10.17 0.18
C PRO A 88 12.42 -10.62 -0.31
N PRO A 89 12.69 -11.93 -0.43
CA PRO A 89 14.01 -12.43 -0.80
C PRO A 89 14.55 -11.80 -2.10
N GLY A 90 15.80 -11.32 -2.06
CA GLY A 90 16.51 -10.80 -3.24
C GLY A 90 16.03 -9.44 -3.75
N ARG A 91 15.09 -8.77 -3.07
CA ARG A 91 14.54 -7.49 -3.54
C ARG A 91 15.23 -6.28 -2.90
N ASN A 92 15.46 -5.26 -3.71
CA ASN A 92 15.83 -3.92 -3.27
C ASN A 92 14.60 -3.02 -3.38
N LEU A 93 13.97 -2.68 -2.26
CA LEU A 93 12.71 -1.94 -2.26
C LEU A 93 12.52 -1.14 -0.98
N MET A 94 11.52 -0.27 -1.00
CA MET A 94 11.01 0.41 0.18
C MET A 94 9.65 -0.19 0.52
N ILE A 95 9.43 -0.47 1.79
CA ILE A 95 8.17 -1.00 2.34
C ILE A 95 7.68 -0.08 3.43
N ALA A 96 6.37 0.09 3.50
CA ALA A 96 5.78 0.98 4.46
C ALA A 96 5.97 0.46 5.89
N GLU A 97 6.17 1.36 6.85
CA GLU A 97 6.22 0.99 8.27
C GLU A 97 4.81 0.72 8.80
N PRO A 98 4.49 -0.51 9.20
CA PRO A 98 3.14 -0.89 9.59
C PRO A 98 2.64 -0.24 10.88
N THR A 99 3.50 0.45 11.61
CA THR A 99 3.14 1.09 12.88
C THR A 99 3.24 2.60 12.80
N ASP A 100 3.56 3.18 11.62
CA ASP A 100 3.62 4.63 11.50
C ASP A 100 2.24 5.24 11.26
N PRO A 101 1.65 5.93 12.25
CA PRO A 101 0.35 6.55 12.11
C PRO A 101 0.35 7.65 11.03
N ASN A 102 1.51 8.26 10.73
CA ASN A 102 1.57 9.35 9.75
C ASN A 102 1.86 8.85 8.33
N CYS A 103 2.06 7.55 8.13
CA CYS A 103 2.44 6.94 6.84
C CYS A 103 3.66 7.61 6.18
N ARG A 104 4.55 8.25 6.94
CA ARG A 104 5.75 8.92 6.42
C ARG A 104 6.98 8.02 6.51
N ARG A 105 6.96 6.98 7.34
CA ARG A 105 8.09 6.08 7.57
C ARG A 105 8.01 4.86 6.67
N PHE A 106 9.18 4.39 6.29
CA PHE A 106 9.34 3.19 5.48
C PHE A 106 10.64 2.48 5.84
N SER A 107 10.62 1.16 5.73
CA SER A 107 11.80 0.32 5.84
C SER A 107 12.51 0.19 4.50
N LEU A 108 13.83 0.05 4.56
CA LEU A 108 14.68 -0.14 3.40
C LEU A 108 15.11 -1.60 3.32
N CYS A 109 14.79 -2.25 2.21
CA CYS A 109 15.25 -3.59 1.90
C CYS A 109 16.42 -3.52 0.92
N SER A 110 17.51 -4.24 1.21
CA SER A 110 18.59 -4.48 0.28
C SER A 110 18.83 -5.97 0.11
N ASN A 111 18.63 -6.47 -1.11
CA ASN A 111 18.75 -7.88 -1.47
C ASN A 111 17.92 -8.81 -0.56
N GLY A 112 16.73 -8.38 -0.15
CA GLY A 112 15.86 -9.09 0.80
C GLY A 112 16.26 -8.99 2.27
N ILE A 113 17.26 -8.17 2.60
CA ILE A 113 17.68 -7.92 3.98
C ILE A 113 17.12 -6.57 4.44
N LEU A 114 16.49 -6.58 5.61
CA LEU A 114 16.03 -5.35 6.28
C LEU A 114 17.24 -4.55 6.74
N LEU A 115 17.37 -3.31 6.27
CA LEU A 115 18.39 -2.39 6.73
C LEU A 115 17.97 -1.75 8.07
N PRO A 116 18.92 -1.45 8.97
CA PRO A 116 18.61 -0.92 10.30
C PRO A 116 18.05 0.52 10.29
N ASN A 117 18.14 1.22 9.17
CA ASN A 117 17.68 2.60 9.03
C ASN A 117 16.23 2.62 8.55
N VAL A 118 15.36 3.22 9.35
CA VAL A 118 14.00 3.56 8.93
C VAL A 118 14.06 4.89 8.16
N GLY A 119 13.62 4.86 6.91
CA GLY A 119 13.47 6.05 6.08
C GLY A 119 12.26 6.87 6.50
N THR A 120 12.28 8.16 6.17
CA THR A 120 11.15 9.08 6.37
C THR A 120 10.96 9.90 5.11
N CYS A 121 9.72 10.00 4.65
CA CYS A 121 9.35 10.79 3.49
C CYS A 121 9.61 12.28 3.74
N PRO A 122 10.00 13.04 2.69
CA PRO A 122 10.14 14.48 2.75
C PRO A 122 8.93 15.17 3.40
N VAL A 123 9.14 16.33 4.00
CA VAL A 123 8.07 17.09 4.66
C VAL A 123 6.93 17.36 3.68
N GLY A 124 5.69 17.14 4.12
CA GLY A 124 4.49 17.31 3.29
C GLY A 124 4.18 16.15 2.33
N THR A 125 4.91 15.04 2.45
CA THR A 125 4.68 13.82 1.65
C THR A 125 4.52 12.60 2.54
N VAL A 126 3.83 11.60 2.01
CA VAL A 126 3.51 10.32 2.63
C VAL A 126 3.96 9.17 1.72
N PHE A 127 4.22 8.01 2.32
CA PHE A 127 4.71 6.84 1.63
C PHE A 127 3.57 6.14 0.89
N ASN A 128 3.68 6.10 -0.43
CA ASN A 128 2.81 5.34 -1.30
C ASN A 128 3.23 3.87 -1.30
N ARG A 129 2.48 3.02 -0.58
CA ARG A 129 2.76 1.58 -0.52
C ARG A 129 2.69 0.89 -1.88
N ASN A 130 1.83 1.36 -2.78
CA ASN A 130 1.54 0.70 -4.04
C ASN A 130 2.74 0.82 -4.98
N TYR A 131 3.37 1.99 -4.96
CA TYR A 131 4.51 2.31 -5.82
C TYR A 131 5.85 2.36 -5.09
N GLY A 132 5.86 2.15 -3.78
CA GLY A 132 7.08 2.15 -2.97
C GLY A 132 7.83 3.48 -3.03
N THR A 133 7.13 4.62 -3.04
CA THR A 133 7.71 5.96 -3.21
C THR A 133 7.01 6.99 -2.32
N CYS A 134 7.64 8.12 -2.03
CA CYS A 134 6.98 9.22 -1.32
C CYS A 134 6.19 10.09 -2.31
N THR A 135 4.94 10.39 -1.98
CA THR A 135 4.02 11.20 -2.79
C THR A 135 3.16 12.11 -1.92
N THR A 136 2.28 12.92 -2.51
CA THR A 136 1.35 13.76 -1.76
C THR A 136 0.17 12.95 -1.21
N GLU A 137 -0.44 13.41 -0.13
CA GLU A 137 -1.62 12.76 0.46
C GLU A 137 -2.82 12.69 -0.49
N ALA A 138 -2.91 13.58 -1.47
CA ALA A 138 -3.96 13.51 -2.50
C ALA A 138 -3.81 12.26 -3.39
N VAL A 139 -2.58 11.78 -3.60
CA VAL A 139 -2.29 10.61 -4.45
C VAL A 139 -2.26 9.32 -3.65
N ALA A 140 -1.70 9.35 -2.44
CA ALA A 140 -1.73 8.22 -1.51
C ALA A 140 -2.23 8.70 -0.16
N PRO A 141 -3.55 8.76 0.07
CA PRO A 141 -4.09 9.13 1.36
C PRO A 141 -3.44 8.27 2.45
N CYS A 142 -2.88 8.90 3.49
CA CYS A 142 -2.40 8.17 4.64
C CYS A 142 -3.62 7.62 5.37
N LEU A 143 -3.81 6.31 5.29
CA LEU A 143 -4.98 5.64 5.85
C LEU A 143 -4.61 4.79 7.08
N GLY A 144 -3.34 4.79 7.48
CA GLY A 144 -2.83 3.93 8.55
C GLY A 144 -2.74 2.45 8.14
N PHE A 145 -2.17 1.66 9.04
CA PHE A 145 -2.03 0.20 8.94
C PHE A 145 -2.99 -0.55 9.86
N SER A 146 -3.80 0.21 10.57
CA SER A 146 -4.59 -0.36 11.62
C SER A 146 -5.75 -1.17 11.03
N GLU A 147 -5.91 -2.37 11.58
CA GLU A 147 -7.12 -3.19 11.40
C GLU A 147 -8.38 -2.43 11.83
N SER A 148 -8.22 -1.43 12.72
CA SER A 148 -9.23 -0.46 13.05
C SER A 148 -9.20 0.71 12.04
N PRO A 149 -10.31 0.99 11.34
CA PRO A 149 -10.47 2.17 10.49
C PRO A 149 -10.34 3.49 11.27
N CYS A 150 -10.30 3.42 12.61
CA CYS A 150 -10.21 4.56 13.52
C CYS A 150 -8.79 4.84 14.03
N GLU A 151 -7.76 4.20 13.49
CA GLU A 151 -6.38 4.39 13.97
C GLU A 151 -5.51 4.84 12.78
N PRO A 152 -4.87 6.02 12.88
CA PRO A 152 -4.65 6.85 14.08
C PRO A 152 -5.72 7.94 14.32
N PHE A 153 -6.93 7.78 13.81
CA PHE A 153 -7.87 8.89 13.65
C PHE A 153 -8.89 9.04 14.80
N SER A 154 -9.01 10.24 15.37
CA SER A 154 -9.83 10.44 16.56
C SER A 154 -11.34 10.44 16.32
N ASN A 155 -11.89 11.30 15.44
CA ASN A 155 -13.35 11.46 15.27
C ASN A 155 -13.75 11.65 13.79
N GLY A 156 -14.76 10.90 13.33
CA GLY A 156 -15.36 11.07 12.01
C GLY A 156 -15.66 9.77 11.29
N PHE A 157 -15.96 9.86 9.98
CA PHE A 157 -16.16 8.70 9.13
C PHE A 157 -14.88 8.34 8.40
N TYR A 158 -14.55 7.05 8.42
CA TYR A 158 -13.34 6.50 7.83
C TYR A 158 -13.68 5.29 6.98
N ARG A 159 -12.86 5.05 5.97
CA ARG A 159 -13.05 3.90 5.09
C ARG A 159 -12.83 2.62 5.88
N VAL A 160 -13.57 1.58 5.54
CA VAL A 160 -13.22 0.22 5.96
C VAL A 160 -12.17 -0.34 5.01
N PHE A 161 -11.04 -0.80 5.54
CA PHE A 161 -10.04 -1.47 4.72
C PHE A 161 -10.61 -2.76 4.11
N GLY A 162 -10.38 -2.96 2.80
CA GLY A 162 -10.91 -4.11 2.06
C GLY A 162 -12.36 -3.97 1.57
N SER A 163 -13.03 -2.86 1.90
CA SER A 163 -14.39 -2.56 1.44
C SER A 163 -14.45 -1.19 0.78
N CYS A 164 -15.13 -1.10 -0.35
CA CYS A 164 -15.41 0.17 -1.03
C CYS A 164 -16.78 0.72 -0.65
N THR A 165 -17.68 -0.14 -0.20
CA THR A 165 -19.05 0.21 0.14
C THR A 165 -19.24 0.42 1.64
N GLU A 166 -18.27 0.07 2.48
CA GLU A 166 -18.40 0.26 3.93
C GLU A 166 -17.55 1.43 4.45
N HIS A 167 -18.08 2.06 5.49
CA HIS A 167 -17.39 3.07 6.26
C HIS A 167 -17.69 2.90 7.75
N ALA A 168 -16.73 3.29 8.57
CA ALA A 168 -16.81 3.25 10.02
C ALA A 168 -16.98 4.67 10.58
N PHE A 169 -17.82 4.83 11.58
CA PHE A 169 -17.85 6.01 12.42
C PHE A 169 -16.96 5.80 13.63
N CYS A 170 -16.00 6.69 13.81
CA CYS A 170 -15.00 6.63 14.85
C CYS A 170 -15.21 7.75 15.86
N GLN A 171 -15.05 7.44 17.14
CA GLN A 171 -15.02 8.40 18.23
C GLN A 171 -13.92 8.07 19.22
N ASN A 172 -13.05 9.05 19.49
CA ASN A 172 -11.84 8.89 20.32
C ASN A 172 -10.96 7.69 19.91
N GLY A 173 -10.81 7.44 18.60
CA GLY A 173 -10.00 6.33 18.06
C GLY A 173 -10.70 4.96 18.10
N ILE A 174 -11.96 4.91 18.54
CA ILE A 174 -12.75 3.68 18.67
C ILE A 174 -13.81 3.63 17.58
N GLU A 175 -13.95 2.49 16.91
CA GLU A 175 -15.06 2.23 15.98
C GLU A 175 -16.36 2.11 16.77
N ILE A 176 -17.27 3.08 16.55
CA ILE A 176 -18.57 3.12 17.21
C ILE A 176 -19.62 2.40 16.37
N SER A 177 -19.54 2.51 15.04
CA SER A 177 -20.46 1.84 14.13
C SER A 177 -19.87 1.67 12.73
N ARG A 178 -20.45 0.72 11.98
CA ARG A 178 -20.13 0.46 10.58
C ARG A 178 -21.38 0.52 9.72
N HIS A 179 -21.28 1.15 8.56
CA HIS A 179 -22.41 1.37 7.66
C HIS A 179 -22.04 1.09 6.21
N ASN A 180 -23.03 0.59 5.46
CA ASN A 180 -22.94 0.50 4.01
C ASN A 180 -23.30 1.84 3.38
N CYS A 181 -22.60 2.19 2.31
CA CYS A 181 -23.00 3.21 1.38
C CYS A 181 -24.29 2.80 0.66
N PRO A 182 -25.07 3.78 0.19
CA PRO A 182 -26.20 3.52 -0.68
C PRO A 182 -25.80 2.64 -1.89
N ALA A 183 -26.76 1.90 -2.43
CA ALA A 183 -26.52 1.00 -3.55
C ALA A 183 -25.82 1.74 -4.71
N GLY A 184 -24.68 1.18 -5.16
CA GLY A 184 -23.86 1.75 -6.24
C GLY A 184 -22.91 2.88 -5.85
N GLN A 185 -22.83 3.26 -4.57
CA GLN A 185 -21.90 4.28 -4.08
C GLN A 185 -20.72 3.68 -3.32
N HIS A 186 -19.59 4.38 -3.38
CA HIS A 186 -18.36 4.04 -2.67
C HIS A 186 -18.01 5.11 -1.64
N PHE A 187 -17.40 4.72 -0.53
CA PHE A 187 -16.93 5.70 0.45
C PHE A 187 -15.73 6.46 -0.11
N ASN A 188 -15.87 7.78 -0.22
CA ASN A 188 -14.84 8.69 -0.66
C ASN A 188 -14.05 9.19 0.58
N PRO A 189 -12.79 8.75 0.76
CA PRO A 189 -12.00 9.16 1.92
C PRO A 189 -11.60 10.65 1.88
N ALA A 190 -11.63 11.29 0.71
CA ALA A 190 -11.31 12.71 0.58
C ALA A 190 -12.44 13.60 1.12
N THR A 191 -13.70 13.22 0.87
CA THR A 191 -14.88 13.96 1.34
C THR A 191 -15.46 13.40 2.64
N ARG A 192 -15.03 12.20 3.06
CA ARG A 192 -15.56 11.43 4.20
C ARG A 192 -17.04 11.12 4.08
N SER A 193 -17.51 10.83 2.87
CA SER A 193 -18.90 10.49 2.58
C SER A 193 -19.00 9.44 1.48
N CYS A 194 -20.16 8.81 1.35
CA CYS A 194 -20.46 8.01 0.17
C CYS A 194 -20.60 8.92 -1.06
N ASP A 195 -20.05 8.48 -2.17
CA ASP A 195 -19.96 9.23 -3.43
C ASP A 195 -20.06 8.26 -4.61
N SER A 196 -20.25 8.80 -5.81
CA SER A 196 -20.21 7.99 -7.01
C SER A 196 -18.80 7.39 -7.23
N PRO A 197 -18.69 6.15 -7.73
CA PRO A 197 -17.39 5.47 -7.92
C PRO A 197 -16.35 6.27 -8.72
N GLU A 198 -16.78 7.09 -9.68
CA GLU A 198 -15.93 7.96 -10.49
C GLU A 198 -15.21 9.07 -9.70
N ASN A 199 -15.73 9.43 -8.52
CA ASN A 199 -15.17 10.46 -7.65
C ASN A 199 -14.25 9.87 -6.57
N VAL A 200 -14.15 8.54 -6.49
CA VAL A 200 -13.33 7.84 -5.50
C VAL A 200 -11.97 7.50 -6.10
N VAL A 201 -10.90 8.05 -5.52
CA VAL A 201 -9.52 7.73 -5.93
C VAL A 201 -9.26 6.23 -5.67
N PRO A 202 -8.67 5.48 -6.63
CA PRO A 202 -8.37 4.05 -6.46
C PRO A 202 -7.64 3.72 -5.15
N PRO A 203 -7.86 2.54 -4.55
CA PRO A 203 -8.17 1.27 -5.22
C PRO A 203 -9.59 0.79 -4.91
N CYS A 204 -10.59 1.37 -5.57
CA CYS A 204 -11.92 0.79 -5.66
C CYS A 204 -12.16 0.42 -7.12
N PRO A 205 -12.14 -0.88 -7.48
CA PRO A 205 -12.39 -1.29 -8.86
C PRO A 205 -13.82 -0.90 -9.22
N TRP A 206 -13.96 -0.33 -10.41
CA TRP A 206 -15.23 -0.03 -11.04
C TRP A 206 -16.02 -1.33 -11.14
N ALA A 207 -17.19 -1.38 -10.51
CA ALA A 207 -18.24 -2.33 -10.87
C ALA A 207 -18.97 -1.82 -12.11
#